data_AF-A0A4U3F3H1-F1
#
_entry.id   AF-A0A4U3F3H1-F1
#
_cell.length_a   1.000
_cell.length_b   1.000
_cell.length_c   1.000
_cell.angle_alpha   90.00
_cell.angle_beta   90.00
_cell.angle_gamma   90.00
#
_symmetry.space_group_name_H-M   'P 1'
#
loop_
_entity.id
_entity.type
_entity.pdbx_description
1 polymer ?
#
loop_
_entity_poly.entity_id
_entity_poly.type
_entity_poly.pdbx_seq_one_letter_code
_entity_poly.pdbx_strand_id
1 'polypeptide(L)'
;MRGAYLVITFICIVAIATTSFLLSRYYREQAATEVRCSSYVRMDLAINASQILLIDAVINFQRNKDGAVMLIKGSVESDKGLTTLSREIILDTANVDELNGYEYTVRHIRPGPTDDTPEAHFNEFLGEISGDDHHVFLNDRVIRDDAVLIGGPYSNLFMCVKY
;
A
#
# COMPACT_ATOMS: atom_id res chain seq x y z
N MET A 1 52.19 26.40 7.93
CA MET A 1 50.93 26.62 8.69
C MET A 1 49.68 26.65 7.80
N ARG A 2 49.62 27.45 6.72
CA ARG A 2 48.44 27.50 5.81
C ARG A 2 47.98 26.16 5.22
N GLY A 3 48.90 25.25 4.87
CA GLY A 3 48.55 23.92 4.33
C GLY A 3 47.85 23.01 5.35
N ALA A 4 48.24 23.08 6.63
CA ALA A 4 47.60 22.31 7.70
C ALA A 4 46.16 22.78 7.96
N TYR A 5 45.91 24.10 7.89
CA TYR A 5 44.55 24.64 7.99
C TYR A 5 43.67 24.14 6.86
N LEU A 6 44.13 24.17 5.60
CA LEU A 6 43.36 23.67 4.45
C LEU A 6 43.00 22.19 4.55
N VAL A 7 43.91 21.35 5.05
CA VAL A 7 43.66 19.92 5.27
C VAL A 7 42.61 19.71 6.36
N ILE A 8 42.68 20.48 7.46
CA ILE A 8 41.71 20.38 8.57
C ILE A 8 40.32 20.83 8.10
N THR A 9 40.21 21.96 7.36
CA THR A 9 38.90 22.40 6.85
C THR A 9 38.30 21.39 5.88
N PHE A 10 39.11 20.77 5.02
CA PHE A 10 38.64 19.76 4.10
C PHE A 10 38.09 18.52 4.83
N ILE A 11 38.80 18.04 5.86
CA ILE A 11 38.33 16.92 6.69
C ILE A 11 37.01 17.24 7.39
N CYS A 12 36.87 18.46 7.93
CA CYS A 12 35.62 18.88 8.57
C CYS A 12 34.45 18.93 7.57
N ILE A 13 34.66 19.45 6.35
CA ILE A 13 33.61 19.51 5.33
C ILE A 13 33.18 18.11 4.91
N VAL A 14 34.14 17.20 4.68
CA VAL A 14 33.84 15.81 4.31
C VAL A 14 33.10 15.10 5.44
N ALA A 15 33.52 15.29 6.70
CA ALA A 15 32.85 14.70 7.85
C ALA A 15 31.40 15.21 8.00
N ILE A 16 31.16 16.51 7.83
CA ILE A 16 29.82 17.09 7.90
C ILE A 16 28.94 16.57 6.76
N ALA A 17 29.49 16.47 5.54
CA ALA A 17 28.76 15.97 4.38
C ALA A 17 28.38 14.49 4.55
N THR A 18 29.30 13.65 5.03
CA THR A 18 29.02 12.23 5.27
C THR A 18 28.04 12.04 6.43
N THR A 19 28.17 12.76 7.54
CA THR A 19 27.18 12.67 8.64
C THR A 19 25.80 13.13 8.19
N SER A 20 25.71 14.20 7.40
CA SER A 20 24.43 14.70 6.89
C SER A 20 23.79 13.70 5.93
N PHE A 21 24.58 13.05 5.07
CA PHE A 21 24.11 12.01 4.16
C PHE A 21 23.62 10.76 4.91
N LEU A 22 24.37 10.31 5.91
CA LEU A 22 24.00 9.14 6.72
C LEU A 22 22.76 9.42 7.59
N LEU A 23 22.66 10.60 8.20
CA LEU A 23 21.47 11.03 8.93
C LEU A 23 20.25 11.12 8.01
N SER A 24 20.41 11.72 6.82
CA SER A 24 19.33 11.78 5.82
C SER A 24 18.84 10.38 5.43
N ARG A 25 19.76 9.43 5.19
CA ARG A 25 19.38 8.03 4.93
C ARG A 25 18.69 7.37 6.12
N TYR A 26 19.22 7.56 7.33
CA TYR A 26 18.64 7.00 8.55
C TYR A 26 17.21 7.50 8.79
N TYR A 27 16.97 8.80 8.65
CA TYR A 27 15.63 9.38 8.78
C TYR A 27 14.71 8.98 7.61
N ARG A 28 15.23 8.77 6.40
CA ARG A 28 14.45 8.23 5.27
C ARG A 28 14.06 6.77 5.45
N GLU A 29 14.94 5.93 6.00
CA GLU A 29 14.62 4.54 6.31
C GLU A 29 13.59 4.44 7.46
N GLN A 30 13.65 5.35 8.44
CA GLN A 30 12.57 5.48 9.44
C GLN A 30 11.26 6.05 8.88
N ALA A 31 11.30 6.75 7.75
CA ALA A 31 10.10 7.29 7.10
C ALA A 31 9.24 6.21 6.44
N ALA A 32 9.67 4.93 6.43
CA ALA A 32 8.77 3.77 6.35
C ALA A 32 7.91 3.72 7.62
N THR A 33 7.04 4.72 7.74
CA THR A 33 6.24 4.99 8.91
C THR A 33 5.28 3.82 9.05
N GLU A 34 5.20 3.23 10.24
CA GLU A 34 4.17 2.25 10.52
C GLU A 34 2.81 2.87 10.20
N VAL A 35 2.07 2.22 9.31
CA VAL A 35 0.72 2.62 8.92
C VAL A 35 -0.17 1.46 9.30
N ARG A 36 -1.17 1.74 10.12
CA ARG A 36 -2.29 0.83 10.36
C ARG A 36 -3.53 1.62 10.05
N CYS A 37 -4.34 1.11 9.14
CA CYS A 37 -5.51 1.83 8.71
C CYS A 37 -6.62 0.87 8.31
N SER A 38 -7.85 1.38 8.36
CA SER A 38 -9.05 0.64 7.98
C SER A 38 -9.91 1.51 7.08
N SER A 39 -10.56 0.88 6.12
CA SER A 39 -11.54 1.53 5.26
C SER A 39 -12.65 0.58 4.87
N TYR A 40 -13.80 1.17 4.59
CA TYR A 40 -14.95 0.48 4.05
C TYR A 40 -15.06 0.78 2.56
N VAL A 41 -15.22 -0.27 1.77
CA VAL A 41 -15.33 -0.23 0.32
C VAL A 41 -16.66 -0.84 -0.08
N ARG A 42 -17.37 -0.10 -0.94
CA ARG A 42 -18.50 -0.63 -1.69
C ARG A 42 -18.27 -0.36 -3.16
N MET A 43 -18.19 -1.42 -3.95
CA MET A 43 -17.93 -1.34 -5.39
C MET A 43 -19.01 -2.07 -6.17
N ASP A 44 -19.37 -1.49 -7.31
CA ASP A 44 -20.20 -2.09 -8.34
C ASP A 44 -19.31 -2.30 -9.56
N LEU A 45 -18.86 -3.54 -9.76
CA LEU A 45 -17.94 -3.90 -10.83
C LEU A 45 -18.73 -4.57 -11.96
N ALA A 46 -18.85 -3.86 -13.08
CA ALA A 46 -19.38 -4.43 -14.31
C ALA A 46 -18.28 -5.23 -15.02
N ILE A 47 -18.31 -6.57 -14.90
CA ILE A 47 -17.38 -7.44 -15.63
C ILE A 47 -17.70 -7.43 -17.12
N ASN A 48 -19.00 -7.41 -17.46
CA ASN A 48 -19.49 -7.28 -18.83
C ASN A 48 -20.91 -6.68 -18.82
N ALA A 49 -21.51 -6.49 -19.99
CA ALA A 49 -22.84 -5.89 -20.14
C ALA A 49 -23.96 -6.58 -19.35
N SER A 50 -23.76 -7.82 -18.88
CA SER A 50 -24.74 -8.64 -18.16
C SER A 50 -24.33 -9.09 -16.76
N GLN A 51 -23.07 -8.86 -16.35
CA GLN A 51 -22.53 -9.39 -15.11
C GLN A 51 -21.99 -8.26 -14.24
N ILE A 52 -22.61 -8.12 -13.08
CA ILE A 52 -22.26 -7.14 -12.06
C ILE A 52 -21.80 -7.91 -10.82
N LEU A 53 -20.67 -7.49 -10.24
CA LEU A 53 -20.24 -7.89 -8.91
C LEU A 53 -20.45 -6.72 -7.96
N LEU A 54 -21.28 -6.94 -6.93
CA LEU A 54 -21.40 -5.99 -5.83
C LEU A 54 -20.52 -6.46 -4.70
N ILE A 55 -19.55 -5.63 -4.35
CA ILE A 55 -18.58 -5.92 -3.30
C ILE A 55 -18.85 -4.96 -2.15
N ASP A 56 -18.99 -5.52 -0.96
CA ASP A 56 -19.20 -4.81 0.29
C ASP A 56 -18.17 -5.34 1.29
N ALA A 57 -17.10 -4.58 1.56
CA ALA A 57 -15.96 -5.07 2.30
C ALA A 57 -15.27 -4.02 3.16
N VAL A 58 -14.68 -4.49 4.26
CA VAL A 58 -13.72 -3.74 5.08
C VAL A 58 -12.31 -4.18 4.71
N ILE A 59 -11.46 -3.22 4.42
CA ILE A 59 -10.06 -3.38 4.13
C ILE A 59 -9.27 -2.87 5.33
N ASN A 60 -8.44 -3.73 5.91
CA ASN A 60 -7.48 -3.35 6.95
C ASN A 60 -6.08 -3.47 6.36
N PHE A 61 -5.36 -2.36 6.31
CA PHE A 61 -4.00 -2.31 5.79
C PHE A 61 -3.03 -2.03 6.92
N GLN A 62 -1.95 -2.80 6.96
CA GLN A 62 -0.86 -2.64 7.90
C GLN A 62 0.47 -2.69 7.15
N ARG A 63 1.31 -1.67 7.36
CA ARG A 63 2.69 -1.60 6.87
C ARG A 63 3.64 -1.42 8.03
N ASN A 64 4.79 -2.09 7.93
CA ASN A 64 5.96 -1.84 8.75
C ASN A 64 7.23 -1.83 7.87
N LYS A 65 8.40 -1.80 8.49
CA LYS A 65 9.70 -1.83 7.82
C LYS A 65 9.99 -3.12 7.03
N ASP A 66 9.32 -4.23 7.38
CA ASP A 66 9.60 -5.56 6.86
C ASP A 66 8.62 -5.95 5.72
N GLY A 67 7.58 -5.15 5.49
CA GLY A 67 6.59 -5.36 4.43
C GLY A 67 5.22 -4.78 4.77
N ALA A 68 4.20 -5.25 4.06
CA ALA A 68 2.82 -4.88 4.34
C ALA A 68 1.85 -6.07 4.25
N VAL A 69 0.69 -5.92 4.88
CA VAL A 69 -0.39 -6.90 4.88
C VAL A 69 -1.70 -6.16 4.67
N MET A 70 -2.54 -6.68 3.77
CA MET A 70 -3.90 -6.20 3.55
C MET A 70 -4.88 -7.32 3.87
N LEU A 71 -5.83 -7.07 4.77
CA LEU A 71 -6.91 -7.98 5.12
C LEU A 71 -8.22 -7.44 4.55
N ILE A 72 -8.88 -8.21 3.71
CA ILE A 72 -10.15 -7.86 3.08
C ILE A 72 -11.22 -8.80 3.62
N LYS A 73 -12.28 -8.26 4.20
CA LYS A 73 -13.39 -9.03 4.76
C LYS A 73 -14.72 -8.42 4.39
N GLY A 74 -15.66 -9.23 3.90
CA GLY A 74 -16.94 -8.73 3.44
C GLY A 74 -17.75 -9.77 2.70
N SER A 75 -18.53 -9.30 1.73
CA SER A 75 -19.34 -10.14 0.88
C SER A 75 -19.27 -9.71 -0.58
N VAL A 76 -19.40 -10.69 -1.48
CA VAL A 76 -19.51 -10.46 -2.92
C VAL A 76 -20.82 -11.06 -3.41
N GLU A 77 -21.68 -10.22 -3.96
CA GLU A 77 -22.92 -10.62 -4.62
C GLU A 77 -22.71 -10.67 -6.13
N SER A 78 -23.06 -11.81 -6.73
CA SER A 78 -23.07 -12.02 -8.17
C SER A 78 -24.37 -12.68 -8.63
N ASP A 79 -24.50 -12.89 -9.94
CA ASP A 79 -25.50 -13.75 -10.57
C ASP A 79 -25.68 -15.15 -9.93
N LYS A 80 -24.62 -15.68 -9.32
CA LYS A 80 -24.58 -16.99 -8.65
C LYS A 80 -24.97 -16.93 -7.18
N GLY A 81 -25.21 -15.74 -6.65
CA GLY A 81 -25.60 -15.49 -5.26
C GLY A 81 -24.54 -14.75 -4.45
N LEU A 82 -24.76 -14.73 -3.14
CA LEU A 82 -23.91 -14.06 -2.16
C LEU A 82 -22.81 -15.01 -1.68
N THR A 83 -21.57 -14.54 -1.69
CA THR A 83 -20.39 -15.22 -1.15
C THR A 83 -19.73 -14.38 -0.07
N THR A 84 -19.02 -15.04 0.83
CA THR A 84 -18.20 -14.44 1.89
C THR A 84 -16.77 -14.25 1.40
N LEU A 85 -16.32 -13.00 1.46
CA LEU A 85 -14.94 -12.62 1.15
C LEU A 85 -14.15 -12.51 2.44
N SER A 86 -13.02 -13.20 2.52
CA SER A 86 -12.08 -13.09 3.63
C SER A 86 -10.68 -13.47 3.16
N ARG A 87 -9.89 -12.51 2.66
CA ARG A 87 -8.52 -12.78 2.18
C ARG A 87 -7.46 -11.93 2.85
N GLU A 88 -6.30 -12.54 3.07
CA GLU A 88 -5.07 -11.88 3.49
C GLU A 88 -4.11 -11.78 2.29
N ILE A 89 -3.70 -10.56 1.95
CA ILE A 89 -2.70 -10.29 0.93
C ILE A 89 -1.40 -9.89 1.64
N ILE A 90 -0.35 -10.66 1.40
CA ILE A 90 1.00 -10.38 1.90
C ILE A 90 1.75 -9.64 0.80
N LEU A 91 2.30 -8.49 1.15
CA LEU A 91 2.91 -7.52 0.25
C LEU A 91 4.40 -7.37 0.59
N ASP A 92 5.26 -7.47 -0.43
CA ASP A 92 6.70 -7.20 -0.28
C ASP A 92 6.99 -5.70 -0.31
N THR A 93 8.19 -5.34 0.16
CA THR A 93 8.63 -3.95 0.38
C THR A 93 8.35 -3.07 -0.83
N ALA A 94 7.77 -1.91 -0.55
CA ALA A 94 7.34 -1.01 -1.59
C ALA A 94 8.51 -0.32 -2.32
N ASN A 95 8.38 -0.21 -3.64
CA ASN A 95 9.15 0.78 -4.38
C ASN A 95 8.56 2.16 -4.06
N VAL A 96 9.39 3.03 -3.50
CA VAL A 96 9.01 4.41 -3.18
C VAL A 96 9.17 5.25 -4.44
N ASP A 97 8.06 5.69 -5.02
CA ASP A 97 8.07 6.80 -5.97
C ASP A 97 7.65 8.06 -5.20
N GLU A 98 8.63 8.94 -4.92
CA GLU A 98 8.44 10.17 -4.12
C GLU A 98 7.32 11.10 -4.67
N LEU A 99 6.91 10.93 -5.93
CA LEU A 99 5.82 11.71 -6.54
C LEU A 99 4.47 10.99 -6.52
N ASN A 100 4.46 9.65 -6.43
CA ASN A 100 3.29 8.82 -6.74
C ASN A 100 2.91 7.79 -5.65
N GLY A 101 3.69 7.69 -4.56
CA GLY A 101 3.37 6.86 -3.40
C GLY A 101 4.16 5.56 -3.31
N TYR A 102 3.55 4.51 -2.73
CA TYR A 102 4.20 3.21 -2.52
C TYR A 102 3.54 2.15 -3.40
N GLU A 103 4.34 1.50 -4.24
CA GLU A 103 3.92 0.34 -5.02
C GLU A 103 4.41 -0.93 -4.32
N TYR A 104 3.48 -1.83 -3.99
CA TYR A 104 3.80 -3.12 -3.38
C TYR A 104 3.64 -4.24 -4.39
N THR A 105 4.51 -5.25 -4.33
CA THR A 105 4.31 -6.50 -5.07
C THR A 105 3.51 -7.49 -4.21
N VAL A 106 2.51 -8.12 -4.81
CA VAL A 106 1.76 -9.22 -4.17
C VAL A 106 2.64 -10.44 -4.08
N ARG A 107 3.01 -10.81 -2.86
CA ARG A 107 3.80 -12.02 -2.61
C ARG A 107 2.91 -13.24 -2.58
N HIS A 108 1.86 -13.19 -1.76
CA HIS A 108 0.92 -14.29 -1.57
C HIS A 108 -0.47 -13.76 -1.21
N ILE A 109 -1.49 -14.48 -1.66
CA ILE A 109 -2.89 -14.27 -1.27
C ILE A 109 -3.35 -15.54 -0.55
N ARG A 110 -3.91 -15.37 0.65
CA ARG A 110 -4.38 -16.46 1.50
C ARG A 110 -5.88 -16.33 1.76
N PRO A 111 -6.71 -17.26 1.28
CA PRO A 111 -8.11 -17.30 1.66
C PRO A 111 -8.26 -17.69 3.12
N GLY A 112 -9.22 -17.06 3.79
CA GLY A 112 -9.64 -17.38 5.14
C GLY A 112 -10.52 -18.63 5.17
N PRO A 113 -10.80 -19.17 6.36
CA PRO A 113 -11.55 -20.42 6.52
C PRO A 113 -13.02 -20.32 6.09
N THR A 114 -13.56 -19.11 5.99
CA THR A 114 -14.94 -18.83 5.57
C THR A 114 -15.00 -18.19 4.19
N ASP A 115 -13.86 -18.06 3.48
CA ASP A 115 -13.85 -17.51 2.13
C ASP A 115 -14.42 -18.54 1.15
N ASP A 116 -15.50 -18.19 0.47
CA ASP A 116 -16.07 -18.96 -0.63
C ASP A 116 -16.23 -18.12 -1.91
N THR A 117 -15.62 -16.93 -1.93
CA THR A 117 -15.59 -16.07 -3.12
C THR A 117 -14.71 -16.71 -4.20
N PRO A 118 -15.21 -16.86 -5.45
CA PRO A 118 -14.41 -17.36 -6.57
C PRO A 118 -13.17 -16.52 -6.82
N GLU A 119 -12.05 -17.16 -7.13
CA GLU A 119 -10.78 -16.47 -7.41
C GLU A 119 -10.90 -15.43 -8.53
N ALA A 120 -11.66 -15.73 -9.59
CA ALA A 120 -11.93 -14.77 -10.65
C ALA A 120 -12.59 -13.48 -10.14
N HIS A 121 -13.59 -13.57 -9.25
CA HIS A 121 -14.27 -12.38 -8.72
C HIS A 121 -13.34 -11.54 -7.83
N PHE A 122 -12.49 -12.21 -7.06
CA PHE A 122 -11.49 -11.53 -6.25
C PHE A 122 -10.41 -10.87 -7.11
N ASN A 123 -9.99 -11.50 -8.21
CA ASN A 123 -8.99 -10.92 -9.10
C ASN A 123 -9.52 -9.70 -9.85
N GLU A 124 -10.82 -9.67 -10.21
CA GLU A 124 -11.46 -8.45 -10.76
C GLU A 124 -11.44 -7.31 -9.74
N PHE A 125 -11.78 -7.60 -8.48
CA PHE A 125 -11.70 -6.62 -7.39
C PHE A 125 -10.29 -6.09 -7.18
N LEU A 126 -9.30 -7.00 -7.14
CA LEU A 126 -7.92 -6.62 -6.97
C LEU A 126 -7.45 -5.79 -8.17
N GLY A 127 -7.76 -6.21 -9.40
CA GLY A 127 -7.45 -5.48 -10.63
C GLY A 127 -8.01 -4.06 -10.65
N GLU A 128 -9.20 -3.81 -10.12
CA GLU A 128 -9.71 -2.44 -9.94
C GLU A 128 -8.86 -1.63 -8.95
N ILE A 129 -8.38 -2.29 -7.88
CA ILE A 129 -7.56 -1.64 -6.86
C ILE A 129 -6.14 -1.31 -7.37
N SER A 130 -5.58 -2.16 -8.21
CA SER A 130 -4.15 -2.11 -8.51
C SER A 130 -3.79 -2.01 -9.99
N GLY A 131 -4.76 -2.04 -10.89
CA GLY A 131 -4.52 -2.04 -12.34
C GLY A 131 -4.04 -3.39 -12.89
N ASP A 132 -3.56 -4.29 -12.02
CA ASP A 132 -3.30 -5.72 -12.29
C ASP A 132 -3.48 -6.56 -11.00
N ASP A 133 -3.35 -7.88 -11.09
CA ASP A 133 -3.48 -8.83 -9.98
C ASP A 133 -2.15 -9.18 -9.26
N HIS A 134 -1.03 -8.57 -9.68
CA HIS A 134 0.32 -8.88 -9.18
C HIS A 134 0.92 -7.75 -8.32
N HIS A 135 0.40 -6.54 -8.44
CA HIS A 135 0.85 -5.37 -7.71
C HIS A 135 -0.29 -4.84 -6.87
N VAL A 136 0.03 -4.03 -5.87
CA VAL A 136 -0.93 -3.18 -5.17
C VAL A 136 -0.32 -1.79 -5.09
N PHE A 137 -0.87 -0.87 -5.88
CA PHE A 137 -0.50 0.53 -5.79
C PHE A 137 -1.27 1.15 -4.64
N LEU A 138 -0.56 1.64 -3.63
CA LEU A 138 -1.15 2.40 -2.54
C LEU A 138 -0.43 3.74 -2.47
N ASN A 139 -1.03 4.75 -3.09
CA ASN A 139 -0.54 6.12 -2.92
C ASN A 139 -0.94 6.66 -1.55
N ASP A 140 -0.11 6.46 -0.53
CA ASP A 140 -0.35 6.91 0.85
C ASP A 140 -0.12 8.42 1.04
N ARG A 141 -0.81 9.25 0.26
CA ARG A 141 -0.77 10.69 0.50
C ARG A 141 -1.52 11.00 1.79
N VAL A 142 -0.79 11.41 2.82
CA VAL A 142 -1.38 11.98 4.03
C VAL A 142 -2.09 13.27 3.63
N ILE A 143 -3.43 13.24 3.59
CA ILE A 143 -4.22 14.41 3.20
C ILE A 143 -4.30 15.38 4.38
N ARG A 144 -4.60 14.86 5.59
CA ARG A 144 -4.76 15.65 6.81
C ARG A 144 -4.80 14.75 8.06
N ASP A 145 -4.16 15.20 9.15
CA ASP A 145 -4.13 14.59 10.48
C ASP A 145 -3.73 13.10 10.45
N ASP A 146 -4.71 12.19 10.27
CA ASP A 146 -4.56 10.74 10.25
C ASP A 146 -5.19 10.08 8.99
N ALA A 147 -5.66 10.86 8.01
CA ALA A 147 -6.31 10.32 6.83
C ALA A 147 -5.29 10.01 5.71
N VAL A 148 -5.23 8.74 5.32
CA VAL A 148 -4.40 8.23 4.24
C VAL A 148 -5.30 7.91 3.06
N LEU A 149 -5.05 8.55 1.92
CA LEU A 149 -5.70 8.14 0.68
C LEU A 149 -5.09 6.82 0.22
N ILE A 150 -5.90 5.92 -0.30
CA ILE A 150 -5.45 4.72 -0.98
C ILE A 150 -6.04 4.73 -2.37
N GLY A 151 -5.16 4.72 -3.37
CA GLY A 151 -5.53 4.80 -4.78
C GLY A 151 -4.64 3.92 -5.64
N GLY A 152 -5.24 3.36 -6.66
CA GLY A 152 -4.58 2.65 -7.75
C GLY A 152 -4.05 3.63 -8.80
N PRO A 153 -3.45 3.12 -9.89
CA PRO A 153 -2.84 3.96 -10.93
C PRO A 153 -3.82 4.91 -11.64
N TYR A 154 -5.12 4.60 -11.61
CA TYR A 154 -6.15 5.33 -12.36
C TYR A 154 -7.18 6.06 -11.49
N SER A 155 -7.28 5.74 -10.20
CA SER A 155 -8.29 6.31 -9.31
C SER A 155 -7.91 6.22 -7.83
N ASN A 156 -8.44 7.15 -7.03
CA ASN A 156 -8.41 7.01 -5.57
C ASN A 156 -9.58 6.11 -5.17
N LEU A 157 -9.27 4.99 -4.54
CA LEU A 157 -10.23 3.90 -4.34
C LEU A 157 -10.93 4.02 -3.00
N PHE A 158 -10.17 4.38 -1.96
CA PHE A 158 -10.73 4.55 -0.63
C PHE A 158 -9.84 5.41 0.27
N MET A 159 -10.46 6.09 1.23
CA MET A 159 -9.76 6.85 2.27
C MET A 159 -9.70 6.01 3.53
N CYS A 160 -8.53 5.94 4.15
CA CYS A 160 -8.31 5.22 5.38
C CYS A 160 -8.02 6.18 6.53
N VAL A 161 -8.41 5.78 7.74
CA VAL A 161 -8.03 6.49 8.97
C VAL A 161 -6.91 5.72 9.66
N LYS A 162 -5.80 6.40 9.96
CA LYS A 162 -4.66 5.87 10.69
C LYS A 162 -5.01 5.78 12.19
N TYR A 163 -4.61 4.69 12.84
CA TYR A 163 -4.81 4.48 14.28
C TYR A 163 -3.64 3.72 14.91
#